data_AF-A0A3R7ML24-F1
#
_entry.id   AF-A0A3R7ML24-F1
#
_cell.length_a   1.000
_cell.length_b   1.000
_cell.length_c   1.000
_cell.angle_alpha   90.00
_cell.angle_beta   90.00
_cell.angle_gamma   90.00
#
_symmetry.space_group_name_H-M   'P 1'
#
loop_
_entity.id
_entity.type
_entity.pdbx_description
1 polymer ?
#
loop_
_entity_poly.entity_id
_entity_poly.type
_entity_poly.pdbx_seq_one_letter_code
_entity_poly.pdbx_strand_id
1 'polypeptide(L)'
;MATAPPRKSDMAFVDGAADTTEVGITEAAAAAAPPSTFAGKVQHYCAYAVDGTRRRLAMVCPWKEFFDRQSFSLPSGLSDFFSRLNRNINHYYHNYIIMALLCSSYVLLLNPAFALCFLLTVMMCWFVSAKRAEAAETNSSHFTVASHKITFPRAYLFITLFAGLSFFLTDGSSVVFWLALSSVGVVVVHAAMRKPSVEEQPFSFV
;
A
#
# COMPACT_ATOMS: atom_id res chain seq x y z
N MET A 1 16.19 -14.39 73.62
CA MET A 1 16.53 -13.29 74.55
C MET A 1 17.76 -12.58 73.99
N ALA A 2 17.58 -11.41 73.38
CA ALA A 2 18.57 -10.34 73.20
C ALA A 2 17.99 -9.30 72.23
N THR A 3 17.32 -8.30 72.80
CA THR A 3 16.93 -7.03 72.17
C THR A 3 18.10 -6.05 72.22
N ALA A 4 18.37 -5.31 71.13
CA ALA A 4 19.24 -4.13 71.14
C ALA A 4 18.75 -3.05 70.14
N PRO A 5 19.01 -1.76 70.41
CA PRO A 5 18.07 -0.63 70.22
C PRO A 5 18.35 0.27 68.99
N PRO A 6 17.48 1.24 68.66
CA PRO A 6 17.67 2.14 67.52
C PRO A 6 18.61 3.33 67.84
N ARG A 7 19.51 3.67 66.91
CA ARG A 7 20.38 4.85 66.99
C ARG A 7 19.88 5.93 66.03
N LYS A 8 19.49 7.09 66.59
CA LYS A 8 19.30 8.36 65.87
C LYS A 8 20.63 9.10 65.80
N SER A 9 20.95 9.70 64.67
CA SER A 9 21.92 10.81 64.50
C SER A 9 21.73 11.36 63.09
N ASP A 10 21.03 12.49 62.97
CA ASP A 10 21.63 13.81 62.75
C ASP A 10 21.90 14.06 61.27
N MET A 11 20.96 14.74 60.61
CA MET A 11 21.28 15.50 59.41
C MET A 11 20.89 16.96 59.66
N ALA A 12 21.93 17.74 59.91
CA ALA A 12 21.89 19.18 60.02
C ALA A 12 21.43 19.80 58.71
N PHE A 13 20.52 20.75 58.87
CA PHE A 13 20.03 21.68 57.88
C PHE A 13 21.20 22.52 57.35
N VAL A 14 21.48 22.40 56.05
CA VAL A 14 22.39 23.29 55.31
C VAL A 14 21.56 23.90 54.18
N ASP A 15 21.12 25.15 54.39
CA ASP A 15 20.59 26.00 53.33
C ASP A 15 21.74 26.39 52.40
N GLY A 16 21.68 25.88 51.18
CA GLY A 16 22.54 26.27 50.07
C GLY A 16 21.68 26.64 48.88
N ALA A 17 21.50 27.94 48.67
CA ALA A 17 20.86 28.49 47.48
C ALA A 17 21.57 28.01 46.20
N ALA A 18 20.84 27.31 45.33
CA ALA A 18 21.22 27.07 43.96
C ALA A 18 19.96 26.89 43.09
N ASP A 19 19.60 27.97 42.42
CA ASP A 19 19.16 28.01 41.02
C ASP A 19 18.29 26.83 40.52
N THR A 20 16.98 26.91 40.74
CA THR A 20 16.03 26.12 39.97
C THR A 20 15.93 26.70 38.57
N THR A 21 16.71 26.13 37.66
CA THR A 21 16.51 26.22 36.23
C THR A 21 15.07 25.83 35.90
N GLU A 22 14.24 26.81 35.53
CA GLU A 22 12.95 26.56 34.91
C GLU A 22 13.19 25.76 33.62
N VAL A 23 12.92 24.46 33.69
CA VAL A 23 12.71 23.63 32.52
C VAL A 23 11.39 24.10 31.92
N GLY A 24 11.49 25.15 31.11
CA GLY A 24 10.46 25.51 30.15
C GLY A 24 10.22 24.30 29.26
N ILE A 25 9.14 23.59 29.53
CA ILE A 25 8.52 22.68 28.59
C ILE A 25 8.09 23.57 27.43
N THR A 26 8.96 23.67 26.43
CA THR A 26 8.65 24.32 25.17
C THR A 26 7.52 23.54 24.51
N GLU A 27 6.35 24.17 24.59
CA GLU A 27 5.45 24.32 23.46
C GLU A 27 4.97 23.00 22.86
N ALA A 28 3.85 22.53 23.43
CA ALA A 28 2.90 21.69 22.73
C ALA A 28 2.77 22.17 21.29
N ALA A 29 3.14 21.30 20.35
CA ALA A 29 2.97 21.51 18.93
C ALA A 29 1.56 22.04 18.66
N ALA A 30 1.49 23.35 18.42
CA ALA A 30 0.26 24.03 18.11
C ALA A 30 -0.33 23.32 16.88
N ALA A 31 -1.47 22.67 17.08
CA ALA A 31 -2.30 22.21 15.99
C ALA A 31 -2.67 23.45 15.17
N ALA A 32 -1.92 23.69 14.10
CA ALA A 32 -2.10 24.83 13.23
C ALA A 32 -3.55 24.85 12.74
N ALA A 33 -4.26 25.95 13.02
CA ALA A 33 -5.62 26.16 12.56
C ALA A 33 -5.68 25.95 11.03
N PRO A 34 -6.76 25.34 10.49
CA PRO A 34 -6.88 25.12 9.06
C PRO A 34 -6.78 26.45 8.33
N PRO A 35 -5.99 26.54 7.25
CA PRO A 35 -5.77 27.80 6.54
C PRO A 35 -7.12 28.39 6.11
N SER A 36 -7.41 29.61 6.56
CA SER A 36 -8.66 30.33 6.25
C SER A 36 -8.71 30.81 4.80
N THR A 37 -7.56 30.90 4.13
CA THR A 37 -7.40 31.28 2.73
C THR A 37 -7.41 30.07 1.79
N PHE A 38 -8.07 30.23 0.64
CA PHE A 38 -8.13 29.21 -0.43
C PHE A 38 -6.75 28.69 -0.86
N ALA A 39 -5.77 29.59 -1.04
CA ALA A 39 -4.40 29.23 -1.38
C ALA A 39 -3.74 28.35 -0.30
N GLY A 40 -3.97 28.65 0.98
CA GLY A 40 -3.47 27.85 2.08
C GLY A 40 -4.12 26.46 2.15
N LYS A 41 -5.42 26.36 1.84
CA LYS A 41 -6.10 25.05 1.73
C LYS A 41 -5.51 24.21 0.60
N VAL A 42 -5.31 24.80 -0.58
CA VAL A 42 -4.67 24.11 -1.73
C VAL A 42 -3.26 23.66 -1.36
N GLN A 43 -2.45 24.53 -0.76
CA GLN A 43 -1.10 24.19 -0.33
C GLN A 43 -1.08 23.10 0.76
N HIS A 44 -2.02 23.12 1.70
CA HIS A 44 -2.17 22.11 2.74
C HIS A 44 -2.58 20.75 2.17
N TYR A 45 -3.56 20.71 1.25
CA TYR A 45 -3.94 19.48 0.56
C TYR A 45 -2.81 18.94 -0.32
N CYS A 46 -2.10 19.82 -1.04
CA CYS A 46 -0.93 19.43 -1.83
C CYS A 46 0.19 18.90 -0.94
N ALA A 47 0.52 19.56 0.17
CA ALA A 47 1.55 19.11 1.09
C ALA A 47 1.19 17.74 1.69
N TYR A 48 -0.05 17.55 2.15
CA TYR A 48 -0.51 16.27 2.67
C TYR A 48 -0.49 15.15 1.62
N ALA A 49 -0.92 15.44 0.39
CA ALA A 49 -0.91 14.47 -0.71
C ALA A 49 0.52 14.12 -1.15
N VAL A 50 1.41 15.12 -1.22
CA VAL A 50 2.83 14.94 -1.55
C VAL A 50 3.55 14.17 -0.46
N ASP A 51 3.32 14.48 0.82
CA ASP A 51 3.90 13.76 1.96
C ASP A 51 3.40 12.32 2.03
N GLY A 52 2.11 12.09 1.78
CA GLY A 52 1.53 10.76 1.68
C GLY A 52 2.13 9.95 0.52
N THR A 53 2.34 10.58 -0.63
CA THR A 53 3.00 9.97 -1.78
C THR A 53 4.48 9.70 -1.48
N ARG A 54 5.19 10.64 -0.85
CA ARG A 54 6.60 10.52 -0.49
C ARG A 54 6.83 9.42 0.54
N ARG A 55 5.95 9.28 1.53
CA ARG A 55 5.99 8.15 2.49
C ARG A 55 5.74 6.81 1.80
N ARG A 56 4.81 6.76 0.84
CA ARG A 56 4.56 5.56 0.02
C ARG A 56 5.74 5.22 -0.88
N LEU A 57 6.39 6.23 -1.45
CA LEU A 57 7.60 6.08 -2.27
C LEU A 57 8.84 5.77 -1.43
N ALA A 58 8.89 6.16 -0.15
CA ALA A 58 9.96 5.76 0.76
C ALA A 58 9.92 4.25 1.10
N MET A 59 8.77 3.60 0.95
CA MET A 59 8.64 2.14 1.05
C MET A 59 9.10 1.40 -0.23
N VAL A 60 9.29 2.14 -1.33
CA VAL A 60 9.78 1.60 -2.60
C VAL A 60 11.30 1.67 -2.61
N CYS A 61 11.96 0.51 -2.71
CA CYS A 61 13.42 0.47 -2.85
C CYS A 61 13.84 1.30 -4.08
N PRO A 62 14.87 2.15 -4.00
CA PRO A 62 15.23 3.07 -5.07
C PRO A 62 15.32 2.36 -6.43
N TRP A 63 14.63 2.88 -7.45
CA TRP A 63 14.59 2.29 -8.80
C TRP A 63 15.97 2.06 -9.43
N LYS A 64 16.96 2.88 -9.04
CA LYS A 64 18.37 2.73 -9.44
C LYS A 64 18.98 1.42 -8.93
N GLU A 65 18.62 1.00 -7.73
CA GLU A 65 19.06 -0.26 -7.13
C GLU A 65 18.28 -1.46 -7.70
N PHE A 66 17.01 -1.26 -8.03
CA PHE A 66 16.18 -2.30 -8.65
C PHE A 66 16.71 -2.71 -10.02
N PHE A 67 17.05 -1.74 -10.89
CA PHE A 67 17.58 -1.97 -12.23
C PHE A 67 19.12 -1.98 -12.33
N ASP A 68 19.83 -2.32 -11.25
CA ASP A 68 21.29 -2.38 -11.31
C ASP A 68 21.77 -3.51 -12.25
N ARG A 69 22.26 -3.10 -13.42
CA ARG A 69 22.69 -4.00 -14.49
C ARG A 69 23.89 -4.87 -14.10
N GLN A 70 24.68 -4.45 -13.12
CA GLN A 70 25.84 -5.20 -12.63
C GLN A 70 25.43 -6.43 -11.81
N SER A 71 24.20 -6.44 -11.27
CA SER A 71 23.69 -7.49 -10.39
C SER A 71 23.02 -8.65 -11.13
N PHE A 72 22.87 -8.57 -12.46
CA PHE A 72 22.24 -9.63 -13.24
C PHE A 72 23.22 -10.76 -13.59
N SER A 73 22.79 -12.00 -13.39
CA SER A 73 23.51 -13.20 -13.83
C SER A 73 22.55 -14.33 -14.13
N LEU A 74 22.91 -15.19 -15.09
CA LEU A 74 22.14 -16.38 -15.40
C LEU A 74 22.21 -17.37 -14.22
N PRO A 75 21.07 -17.96 -13.80
CA PRO A 75 21.06 -18.98 -12.76
C PRO A 75 21.74 -20.25 -13.25
N SER A 76 22.49 -20.92 -12.37
CA SER A 76 23.25 -22.14 -12.71
C SER A 76 22.38 -23.41 -12.73
N GLY A 77 21.12 -23.33 -12.28
CA GLY A 77 20.14 -24.43 -12.32
C GLY A 77 18.77 -24.04 -11.73
N LEU A 78 17.83 -25.00 -11.72
CA LEU A 78 16.45 -24.78 -11.24
C LEU A 78 16.38 -24.49 -9.73
N SER A 79 17.20 -25.16 -8.90
CA SER A 79 17.24 -24.90 -7.46
C SER A 79 17.71 -23.47 -7.14
N ASP A 80 18.71 -22.98 -7.88
CA ASP A 80 19.21 -21.61 -7.77
C ASP A 80 18.14 -20.61 -8.25
N PHE A 81 17.47 -20.91 -9.37
CA PHE A 81 16.36 -20.10 -9.89
C PHE A 81 15.26 -19.87 -8.84
N PHE A 82 14.73 -20.93 -8.21
CA PHE A 82 13.65 -20.79 -7.23
C PHE A 82 14.10 -20.09 -5.95
N SER A 83 15.34 -20.33 -5.51
CA SER A 83 15.93 -19.64 -4.36
C SER A 83 16.03 -18.12 -4.61
N ARG A 84 16.57 -17.73 -5.77
CA ARG A 84 16.66 -16.31 -6.18
C ARG A 84 15.29 -15.66 -6.31
N LEU A 85 14.36 -16.37 -6.94
CA LEU A 85 12.99 -15.90 -7.13
C LEU A 85 12.32 -15.57 -5.79
N ASN A 86 12.32 -16.52 -4.84
CA ASN A 86 11.68 -16.32 -3.54
C ASN A 86 12.31 -15.16 -2.76
N ARG A 87 13.64 -15.08 -2.74
CA ARG A 87 14.36 -14.04 -1.99
C ARG A 87 14.18 -12.65 -2.60
N ASN A 88 14.24 -12.54 -3.92
CA ASN A 88 14.08 -11.27 -4.61
C ASN A 88 12.63 -10.77 -4.59
N ILE A 89 11.62 -11.65 -4.73
CA ILE A 89 10.20 -11.27 -4.63
C ILE A 89 9.89 -10.64 -3.26
N ASN A 90 10.37 -11.25 -2.18
CA ASN A 90 10.13 -10.73 -0.83
C ASN A 90 10.82 -9.38 -0.61
N HIS A 91 12.07 -9.24 -1.09
CA HIS A 91 12.82 -8.00 -0.92
C HIS A 91 12.26 -6.82 -1.75
N TYR A 92 11.85 -7.04 -3.00
CA TYR A 92 11.38 -5.99 -3.91
C TYR A 92 9.86 -6.01 -4.15
N TYR A 93 9.08 -6.53 -3.21
CA TYR A 93 7.63 -6.70 -3.32
C TYR A 93 6.89 -5.47 -3.89
N HIS A 94 7.14 -4.29 -3.32
CA HIS A 94 6.50 -3.04 -3.76
C HIS A 94 6.87 -2.65 -5.19
N ASN A 95 8.13 -2.83 -5.60
CA ASN A 95 8.57 -2.56 -6.97
C ASN A 95 7.90 -3.50 -7.98
N TYR A 96 7.76 -4.79 -7.61
CA TYR A 96 7.06 -5.75 -8.47
C TYR A 96 5.57 -5.45 -8.61
N ILE A 97 4.90 -4.97 -7.56
CA ILE A 97 3.51 -4.50 -7.70
C ILE A 97 3.43 -3.36 -8.71
N ILE A 98 4.31 -2.36 -8.62
CA ILE A 98 4.28 -1.22 -9.55
C ILE A 98 4.55 -1.70 -10.98
N MET A 99 5.54 -2.56 -11.18
CA MET A 99 5.82 -3.15 -12.49
C MET A 99 4.64 -3.96 -13.05
N ALA A 100 3.98 -4.77 -12.22
CA ALA A 100 2.80 -5.53 -12.60
C ALA A 100 1.62 -4.62 -12.96
N LEU A 101 1.42 -3.52 -12.23
CA LEU A 101 0.40 -2.51 -12.53
C LEU A 101 0.68 -1.77 -13.85
N LEU A 102 1.93 -1.38 -14.10
CA LEU A 102 2.34 -0.75 -15.35
C LEU A 102 2.17 -1.69 -16.55
N CYS A 103 2.52 -2.97 -16.37
CA CYS A 103 2.34 -3.97 -17.41
C CYS A 103 0.86 -4.24 -17.69
N SER A 104 0.05 -4.34 -16.62
CA SER A 104 -1.40 -4.50 -16.73
C SER A 104 -2.04 -3.31 -17.43
N SER A 105 -1.67 -2.07 -17.06
CA SER A 105 -2.20 -0.87 -17.72
C SER A 105 -1.82 -0.81 -19.18
N TYR A 106 -0.59 -1.20 -19.55
CA TYR A 106 -0.16 -1.29 -20.94
C TYR A 106 -0.99 -2.30 -21.76
N VAL A 107 -1.25 -3.50 -21.22
CA VAL A 107 -2.09 -4.50 -21.90
C VAL A 107 -3.54 -4.00 -22.05
N LEU A 108 -4.07 -3.29 -21.05
CA LEU A 108 -5.39 -2.65 -21.14
C LEU A 108 -5.43 -1.57 -22.23
N LEU A 109 -4.38 -0.74 -22.34
CA LEU A 109 -4.29 0.31 -23.36
C LEU A 109 -4.25 -0.26 -24.78
N LEU A 110 -3.62 -1.42 -24.98
CA LEU A 110 -3.61 -2.12 -26.27
C LEU A 110 -4.99 -2.70 -26.64
N ASN A 111 -5.86 -2.94 -25.66
CA ASN A 111 -7.18 -3.55 -25.86
C ASN A 111 -8.30 -2.57 -25.41
N PRO A 112 -8.53 -1.48 -26.15
CA PRO A 112 -9.42 -0.39 -25.72
C PRO A 112 -10.87 -0.82 -25.52
N ALA A 113 -11.37 -1.79 -26.31
CA ALA A 113 -12.72 -2.31 -26.17
C ALA A 113 -12.92 -3.06 -24.83
N PHE A 114 -12.01 -3.97 -24.49
CA PHE A 114 -12.01 -4.68 -23.20
C PHE A 114 -11.87 -3.70 -22.04
N ALA A 115 -10.93 -2.74 -22.16
CA ALA A 115 -10.70 -1.72 -21.13
C ALA A 115 -11.95 -0.87 -20.87
N LEU A 116 -12.66 -0.44 -21.93
CA LEU A 116 -13.90 0.33 -21.78
C LEU A 116 -14.99 -0.49 -21.08
N CYS A 117 -15.23 -1.72 -21.52
CA CYS A 117 -16.22 -2.59 -20.89
C CYS A 117 -15.89 -2.91 -19.42
N PHE A 118 -14.61 -3.15 -19.13
CA PHE A 118 -14.13 -3.36 -17.76
C PHE A 118 -14.36 -2.13 -16.89
N LEU A 119 -14.00 -0.93 -17.36
CA LEU A 119 -14.23 0.33 -16.65
C LEU A 119 -15.72 0.57 -16.40
N LEU A 120 -16.58 0.35 -17.40
CA LEU A 120 -18.03 0.47 -17.24
C LEU A 120 -18.55 -0.50 -16.18
N THR A 121 -18.09 -1.75 -16.18
CA THR A 121 -18.47 -2.75 -15.17
C THR A 121 -18.04 -2.32 -13.77
N VAL A 122 -16.81 -1.83 -13.61
CA VAL A 122 -16.29 -1.32 -12.33
C VAL A 122 -17.10 -0.10 -11.86
N MET A 123 -17.42 0.83 -12.76
CA MET A 123 -18.25 1.99 -12.45
C MET A 123 -19.66 1.60 -12.02
N MET A 124 -20.30 0.64 -12.70
CA MET A 124 -21.62 0.12 -12.30
C MET A 124 -21.55 -0.57 -10.94
N CYS A 125 -20.54 -1.41 -10.70
CA CYS A 125 -20.29 -2.05 -9.40
C CYS A 125 -20.09 -1.02 -8.28
N TRP A 126 -19.26 0.00 -8.51
CA TRP A 126 -19.04 1.09 -7.56
C TRP A 126 -20.37 1.76 -7.24
N PHE A 127 -21.11 2.18 -8.26
CA PHE A 127 -22.37 2.89 -8.10
C PHE A 127 -23.37 2.08 -7.27
N VAL A 128 -23.58 0.81 -7.59
CA VAL A 128 -24.48 -0.08 -6.83
C VAL A 128 -23.97 -0.29 -5.40
N SER A 129 -22.66 -0.42 -5.21
CA SER A 129 -22.06 -0.61 -3.88
C SER A 129 -22.18 0.65 -3.02
N ALA A 130 -22.03 1.83 -3.60
CA ALA A 130 -22.28 3.10 -2.93
C ALA A 130 -23.75 3.22 -2.52
N LYS A 131 -24.69 2.88 -3.40
CA LYS A 131 -26.12 2.84 -3.06
C LYS A 131 -26.46 1.79 -2.00
N ARG A 132 -25.75 0.67 -1.98
CA ARG A 132 -25.89 -0.34 -0.94
C ARG A 132 -25.42 0.17 0.42
N ALA A 133 -24.33 0.94 0.45
CA ALA A 133 -23.84 1.56 1.68
C ALA A 133 -24.86 2.57 2.24
N GLU A 134 -25.43 3.44 1.40
CA GLU A 134 -26.50 4.37 1.78
C GLU A 134 -27.76 3.63 2.29
N ALA A 135 -28.15 2.54 1.61
CA ALA A 135 -29.33 1.77 1.96
C ALA A 135 -29.18 0.93 3.24
N ALA A 136 -27.95 0.58 3.61
CA ALA A 136 -27.65 -0.13 4.85
C ALA A 136 -28.01 0.70 6.09
N GLU A 137 -27.84 2.02 6.04
CA GLU A 137 -28.21 2.94 7.14
C GLU A 137 -29.74 3.01 7.34
N THR A 138 -30.51 2.80 6.27
CA THR A 138 -31.98 2.93 6.26
C THR A 138 -32.71 1.59 6.29
N ASN A 139 -31.99 0.46 6.44
CA ASN A 139 -32.52 -0.91 6.34
C ASN A 139 -33.35 -1.17 5.08
N SER A 140 -33.03 -0.47 3.99
CA SER A 140 -33.73 -0.62 2.72
C SER A 140 -33.03 -1.66 1.83
N SER A 141 -33.80 -2.59 1.27
CA SER A 141 -33.29 -3.67 0.40
C SER A 141 -33.33 -3.33 -1.10
N HIS A 142 -33.73 -2.11 -1.44
CA HIS A 142 -33.89 -1.63 -2.80
C HIS A 142 -33.41 -0.18 -2.92
N PHE A 143 -32.99 0.22 -4.11
CA PHE A 143 -32.70 1.60 -4.44
C PHE A 143 -33.51 2.03 -5.65
N THR A 144 -33.85 3.31 -5.74
CA THR A 144 -34.61 3.87 -6.85
C THR A 144 -33.68 4.52 -7.86
N VAL A 145 -33.77 4.11 -9.13
CA VAL A 145 -33.11 4.77 -10.27
C VAL A 145 -34.19 5.25 -11.22
N ALA A 146 -34.19 6.54 -11.56
CA ALA A 146 -35.11 7.11 -12.55
C ALA A 146 -36.59 6.70 -12.33
N SER A 147 -37.06 6.78 -11.07
CA SER A 147 -38.41 6.40 -10.64
C SER A 147 -38.75 4.90 -10.68
N HIS A 148 -37.78 4.03 -10.95
CA HIS A 148 -37.94 2.57 -10.90
C HIS A 148 -37.25 1.98 -9.67
N LYS A 149 -37.95 1.10 -8.92
CA LYS A 149 -37.39 0.38 -7.77
C LYS A 149 -36.60 -0.82 -8.27
N ILE A 150 -35.29 -0.84 -7.99
CA ILE A 150 -34.40 -1.95 -8.34
C ILE A 150 -33.83 -2.54 -7.05
N THR A 151 -33.98 -3.86 -6.88
CA THR A 151 -33.39 -4.60 -5.75
C THR A 151 -31.91 -4.85 -6.01
N PHE A 152 -31.08 -4.81 -4.96
CA PHE A 152 -29.62 -5.03 -5.09
C PHE A 152 -29.23 -6.34 -5.82
N PRO A 153 -29.84 -7.50 -5.52
CA PRO A 153 -29.48 -8.74 -6.22
C PRO A 153 -29.78 -8.68 -7.72
N ARG A 154 -30.86 -8.00 -8.12
CA ARG A 154 -31.21 -7.81 -9.54
C ARG A 154 -30.19 -6.91 -10.25
N ALA A 155 -29.72 -5.86 -9.57
CA ALA A 155 -28.68 -4.99 -10.12
C ALA A 155 -27.35 -5.74 -10.31
N TYR A 156 -26.91 -6.51 -9.30
CA TYR A 156 -25.70 -7.32 -9.43
C TYR A 156 -25.84 -8.42 -10.49
N LEU A 157 -27.00 -9.07 -10.61
CA LEU A 157 -27.29 -10.02 -11.70
C LEU A 157 -27.08 -9.36 -13.06
N PHE A 158 -27.68 -8.18 -13.29
CA PHE A 158 -27.51 -7.45 -14.54
C PHE A 158 -26.03 -7.11 -14.81
N ILE A 159 -25.30 -6.63 -13.80
CA ILE A 159 -23.88 -6.33 -13.93
C ILE A 159 -23.08 -7.58 -14.28
N THR A 160 -23.33 -8.72 -13.62
CA THR A 160 -22.63 -9.98 -13.92
C THR A 160 -22.93 -10.48 -15.33
N LEU A 161 -24.18 -10.40 -15.80
CA LEU A 161 -24.52 -10.77 -17.18
C LEU A 161 -23.86 -9.84 -18.20
N PHE A 162 -23.89 -8.53 -17.95
CA PHE A 162 -23.21 -7.54 -18.79
C PHE A 162 -21.70 -7.81 -18.84
N ALA A 163 -21.07 -8.02 -17.69
CA ALA A 163 -19.65 -8.32 -17.59
C ALA A 163 -19.29 -9.62 -18.33
N GLY A 164 -20.08 -10.69 -18.16
CA GLY A 164 -19.86 -11.96 -18.84
C GLY A 164 -20.01 -11.86 -20.36
N LEU A 165 -21.04 -11.16 -20.83
CA LEU A 165 -21.27 -10.93 -22.25
C LEU A 165 -20.16 -10.06 -22.85
N SER A 166 -19.81 -8.94 -22.21
CA SER A 166 -18.70 -8.09 -22.65
C SER A 166 -17.37 -8.83 -22.66
N PHE A 167 -17.10 -9.67 -21.65
CA PHE A 167 -15.89 -10.48 -21.58
C PHE A 167 -15.78 -11.44 -22.77
N PHE A 168 -16.89 -12.08 -23.15
CA PHE A 168 -16.93 -12.97 -24.32
C PHE A 168 -16.77 -12.21 -25.64
N LEU A 169 -17.42 -11.05 -25.77
CA LEU A 169 -17.39 -10.24 -27.00
C LEU A 169 -16.06 -9.54 -27.26
N THR A 170 -15.24 -9.34 -26.22
CA THR A 170 -13.97 -8.58 -26.30
C THR A 170 -12.74 -9.48 -26.23
N ASP A 171 -12.90 -10.79 -26.47
CA ASP A 171 -11.83 -11.78 -26.33
C ASP A 171 -11.12 -11.69 -24.98
N GLY A 172 -11.89 -11.49 -23.91
CA GLY A 172 -11.37 -11.20 -22.58
C GLY A 172 -10.41 -12.28 -22.05
N SER A 173 -10.56 -13.53 -22.47
CA SER A 173 -9.64 -14.62 -22.11
C SER A 173 -8.23 -14.39 -22.66
N SER A 174 -8.11 -13.93 -23.91
CA SER A 174 -6.83 -13.57 -24.54
C SER A 174 -6.19 -12.39 -23.83
N VAL A 175 -6.98 -11.34 -23.54
CA VAL A 175 -6.48 -10.14 -22.84
C VAL A 175 -5.97 -10.51 -21.45
N VAL A 176 -6.75 -11.29 -20.68
CA VAL A 176 -6.35 -11.73 -19.33
C VAL A 176 -5.13 -12.65 -19.40
N PHE A 177 -5.04 -13.53 -20.39
CA PHE A 177 -3.87 -14.38 -20.58
C PHE A 177 -2.61 -13.55 -20.83
N TRP A 178 -2.65 -12.60 -21.76
CA TRP A 178 -1.52 -11.73 -22.05
C TRP A 178 -1.17 -10.83 -20.87
N LEU A 179 -2.17 -10.33 -20.15
CA LEU A 179 -1.97 -9.54 -18.93
C LEU A 179 -1.27 -10.35 -17.83
N ALA A 180 -1.72 -11.58 -17.58
CA ALA A 180 -1.10 -12.46 -16.60
C ALA A 180 0.32 -12.88 -17.03
N LEU A 181 0.49 -13.27 -18.29
CA LEU A 181 1.77 -13.72 -18.81
C LEU A 181 2.81 -12.59 -18.83
N SER A 182 2.42 -11.38 -19.23
CA SER A 182 3.34 -10.24 -19.27
C SER A 182 3.72 -9.77 -17.85
N SER A 183 2.74 -9.62 -16.95
CA SER A 183 2.99 -9.19 -15.57
C SER A 183 3.83 -10.21 -14.80
N VAL A 184 3.43 -11.48 -14.75
CA VAL A 184 4.17 -12.53 -14.05
C VAL A 184 5.49 -12.81 -14.76
N GLY A 185 5.51 -12.84 -16.09
CA GLY A 185 6.72 -13.09 -16.88
C GLY A 185 7.81 -12.06 -16.60
N VAL A 186 7.49 -10.77 -16.61
CA VAL A 186 8.47 -9.70 -16.32
C VAL A 186 8.98 -9.81 -14.88
N VAL A 187 8.10 -10.06 -13.91
CA VAL A 187 8.49 -10.23 -12.50
C VAL A 187 9.41 -11.44 -12.33
N VAL A 188 9.05 -12.58 -12.89
CA VAL A 188 9.84 -13.83 -12.79
C VAL A 188 11.19 -13.68 -13.47
N VAL A 189 11.23 -13.14 -14.68
CA VAL A 189 12.49 -12.91 -15.41
C VAL A 189 13.41 -11.98 -14.61
N HIS A 190 12.88 -10.86 -14.12
CA HIS A 190 13.66 -9.91 -13.32
C HIS A 190 14.16 -10.53 -12.01
N ALA A 191 13.27 -11.22 -11.28
CA ALA A 191 13.59 -11.82 -9.99
C ALA A 191 14.55 -13.01 -10.12
N ALA A 192 14.48 -13.79 -11.19
CA ALA A 192 15.37 -14.93 -11.41
C ALA A 192 16.78 -14.49 -11.84
N MET A 193 16.88 -13.45 -12.67
CA MET A 193 18.16 -12.97 -13.19
C MET A 193 18.96 -12.18 -12.16
N ARG A 194 18.31 -11.57 -11.16
CA ARG A 194 19.00 -10.74 -10.17
C ARG A 194 19.71 -11.60 -9.12
N LYS A 195 21.00 -11.36 -8.87
CA LYS A 195 21.70 -12.00 -7.74
C LYS A 195 21.09 -11.51 -6.43
N PRO A 196 20.77 -12.41 -5.49
CA PRO A 196 20.19 -12.01 -4.24
C PRO A 196 21.29 -11.46 -3.31
N SER A 197 21.09 -10.26 -2.78
CA SER A 197 22.11 -9.45 -2.08
C SER A 197 22.48 -9.95 -0.67
N VAL A 198 21.82 -10.97 -0.15
CA VAL A 198 22.03 -11.45 1.21
C VAL A 198 23.10 -12.56 1.21
N GLU A 199 24.36 -12.18 1.35
CA GLU A 199 25.36 -13.05 1.94
C GLU A 199 24.83 -13.42 3.34
N GLU A 200 24.22 -14.60 3.49
CA GLU A 200 23.98 -15.11 4.83
C GLU A 200 25.35 -15.45 5.40
N GLN A 201 25.90 -14.54 6.20
CA GLN A 201 27.01 -14.81 7.10
C GLN A 201 26.69 -16.14 7.81
N PRO A 202 27.39 -17.24 7.48
CA PRO A 202 27.19 -18.48 8.19
C PRO A 202 27.71 -18.23 9.59
N PHE A 203 26.81 -18.15 10.56
CA PHE A 203 27.03 -17.94 11.98
C PHE A 203 28.49 -18.19 12.41
N SER A 204 29.29 -17.13 12.51
CA SER A 204 30.55 -17.19 13.23
C SER A 204 30.22 -17.21 14.72
N PHE A 205 30.09 -18.40 15.27
CA PHE A 205 30.09 -18.58 16.71
C PHE A 205 31.51 -18.25 17.20
N VAL A 206 31.60 -17.16 17.96
CA VAL A 206 32.72 -16.85 18.86
C VAL A 206 32.94 -17.99 19.84
#